data_AF-A0A2V8H867-F1
#
_entry.id   AF-A0A2V8H867-F1
#
_cell.length_a   1.000
_cell.length_b   1.000
_cell.length_c   1.000
_cell.angle_alpha   90.00
_cell.angle_beta   90.00
_cell.angle_gamma   90.00
#
_symmetry.space_group_name_H-M   'P 1'
#
loop_
_entity.id
_entity.type
_entity.pdbx_description
1 polymer ?
#
loop_
_entity_poly.entity_id
_entity_poly.type
_entity_poly.pdbx_seq_one_letter_code
_entity_poly.pdbx_strand_id
1 'polypeptide(L)'
;MLDYRSIEQRLSSELGLTRRPIAIAFGDTPPAGVAKFEGSVPSGCSFWRLASEGRTFFTVPSDRYNCPIGSYTHNMPLPAERSNELEETLGFMANLGYVRMDEVPGIPGSRRRPASSCMRRSATRRWTPTS
;
A
#
# COMPACT_ATOMS: atom_id res chain seq x y z
N MET A 1 5.01 0.10 -25.43
CA MET A 1 5.17 -0.79 -24.26
C MET A 1 5.66 0.06 -23.09
N LEU A 2 5.06 -0.04 -21.89
CA LEU A 2 5.54 0.74 -20.73
C LEU A 2 6.86 0.16 -20.22
N ASP A 3 7.92 0.97 -20.23
CA ASP A 3 9.21 0.62 -19.65
C ASP A 3 9.30 1.14 -18.21
N TYR A 4 9.09 0.23 -17.25
CA TYR A 4 9.14 0.57 -15.82
C TYR A 4 10.54 0.95 -15.35
N ARG A 5 11.61 0.52 -16.02
CA ARG A 5 12.97 0.94 -15.68
C ARG A 5 13.19 2.40 -16.05
N SER A 6 12.77 2.80 -17.26
CA SER A 6 12.83 4.20 -17.69
C SER A 6 12.00 5.11 -16.78
N ILE A 7 10.78 4.68 -16.40
CA ILE A 7 9.95 5.42 -15.44
C ILE A 7 10.65 5.56 -14.08
N GLU A 8 11.23 4.48 -13.54
CA GLU A 8 11.96 4.53 -12.27
C GLU A 8 13.14 5.51 -12.33
N GLN A 9 13.93 5.46 -13.41
CA GLN A 9 15.09 6.35 -13.59
C GLN A 9 14.66 7.82 -13.66
N ARG A 10 13.59 8.11 -14.41
CA ARG A 10 13.07 9.48 -14.55
C ARG A 10 12.50 9.99 -13.22
N LEU A 11 11.68 9.19 -12.52
CA LEU A 11 11.17 9.58 -11.20
C LEU A 11 12.31 9.81 -10.19
N SER A 12 13.33 8.95 -10.20
CA SER A 12 14.43 9.04 -9.25
C SER A 12 15.31 10.27 -9.50
N SER A 13 15.59 10.58 -10.77
CA SER A 13 16.41 11.74 -11.14
C SER A 13 15.67 13.07 -10.93
N GLU A 14 14.45 13.20 -11.45
CA GLU A 14 13.70 14.46 -11.41
C GLU A 14 13.23 14.84 -10.00
N LEU A 15 12.94 13.85 -9.14
CA LEU A 15 12.47 14.08 -7.77
C LEU A 15 13.60 13.94 -6.72
N GLY A 16 14.85 13.67 -7.14
CA GLY A 16 15.98 13.51 -6.23
C GLY A 16 15.79 12.38 -5.20
N LEU A 17 15.19 11.26 -5.60
CA LEU A 17 14.80 10.20 -4.66
C LEU A 17 16.02 9.47 -4.09
N THR A 18 16.12 9.41 -2.77
CA THR A 18 17.14 8.62 -2.06
C THR A 18 16.77 7.15 -1.90
N ARG A 19 15.49 6.81 -2.15
CA ARG A 19 14.97 5.44 -2.14
C ARG A 19 14.34 5.12 -3.48
N ARG A 20 14.54 3.88 -3.94
CA ARG A 20 13.97 3.42 -5.21
C ARG A 20 12.43 3.36 -5.13
N PRO A 21 11.72 3.89 -6.15
CA PRO A 21 10.28 3.71 -6.29
C PRO A 21 9.86 2.24 -6.27
N ILE A 22 8.63 2.02 -5.82
CA ILE A 22 7.96 0.72 -5.88
C ILE A 22 6.76 0.78 -6.82
N ALA A 23 6.40 -0.37 -7.36
CA ALA A 23 5.15 -0.55 -8.10
C ALA A 23 4.16 -1.30 -7.20
N ILE A 24 2.96 -0.74 -7.05
CA ILE A 24 1.84 -1.37 -6.34
C ILE A 24 0.74 -1.66 -7.37
N ALA A 25 0.22 -2.87 -7.36
CA ALA A 25 -0.94 -3.26 -8.16
C ALA A 25 -2.03 -3.81 -7.26
N PHE A 26 -3.27 -3.33 -7.43
CA PHE A 26 -4.45 -3.80 -6.72
C PHE A 26 -5.26 -4.73 -7.63
N GLY A 27 -5.76 -5.84 -7.09
CA GLY A 27 -6.54 -6.81 -7.86
C GLY A 27 -7.55 -7.56 -7.01
N ASP A 28 -8.48 -8.23 -7.69
CA ASP A 28 -9.55 -9.03 -7.06
C ASP A 28 -9.11 -10.48 -6.80
N THR A 29 -7.97 -10.89 -7.35
CA THR A 29 -7.36 -12.21 -7.15
C THR A 29 -5.86 -12.07 -6.84
N PRO A 30 -5.25 -13.08 -6.18
CA PRO A 30 -3.81 -13.12 -6.02
C PRO A 30 -3.08 -13.14 -7.38
N PRO A 31 -1.99 -12.37 -7.53
CA PRO A 31 -1.18 -12.40 -8.75
C PRO A 31 -0.49 -13.76 -8.93
N ALA A 32 -0.56 -14.32 -10.13
CA ALA A 32 0.13 -15.55 -10.48
C ALA A 32 1.67 -15.42 -10.31
N GLY A 33 2.30 -16.44 -9.75
CA GLY A 33 3.76 -16.54 -9.62
C GLY A 33 4.40 -15.61 -8.59
N VAL A 34 3.61 -14.93 -7.75
CA VAL A 34 4.11 -14.09 -6.66
C VAL A 34 3.71 -14.72 -5.34
N ALA A 35 4.67 -14.89 -4.42
CA ALA A 35 4.41 -15.46 -3.11
C ALA A 35 3.56 -14.51 -2.24
N LYS A 36 2.71 -15.08 -1.39
CA LYS A 36 2.03 -14.33 -0.33
C LYS A 36 3.08 -13.83 0.66
N PHE A 37 2.85 -12.64 1.22
CA PHE A 37 3.63 -12.19 2.35
C PHE A 37 3.46 -13.12 3.55
N GLU A 38 4.56 -13.43 4.23
CA GLU A 38 4.59 -14.22 5.45
C GLU A 38 5.02 -13.35 6.64
N GLY A 39 4.40 -13.60 7.80
CA GLY A 39 4.61 -12.85 9.03
C GLY A 39 3.67 -11.66 9.18
N SER A 40 4.03 -10.76 10.09
CA SER A 40 3.28 -9.52 10.35
C SER A 40 4.22 -8.31 10.33
N VAL A 41 3.64 -7.15 10.07
CA VAL A 41 4.33 -5.86 10.14
C VAL A 41 3.52 -4.90 11.02
N PRO A 42 4.16 -3.90 11.63
CA PRO A 42 3.46 -2.95 12.49
C PRO A 42 2.60 -1.96 11.71
N SER A 43 2.83 -1.80 10.39
CA SER A 43 2.14 -0.78 9.58
C SER A 43 2.15 -1.11 8.09
N GLY A 44 1.16 -0.60 7.35
CA GLY A 44 1.07 -0.79 5.90
C GLY A 44 2.25 -0.20 5.12
N CYS A 45 2.82 0.91 5.59
CA CYS A 45 4.01 1.53 4.98
C CYS A 45 5.27 0.66 5.14
N SER A 46 5.31 -0.27 6.10
CA SER A 46 6.39 -1.25 6.22
C SER A 46 6.50 -2.12 4.96
N PHE A 47 5.38 -2.46 4.32
CA PHE A 47 5.39 -3.22 3.06
C PHE A 47 6.08 -2.43 1.94
N TRP A 48 5.90 -1.11 1.89
CA TRP A 48 6.55 -0.27 0.88
C TRP A 48 8.06 -0.27 1.06
N ARG A 49 8.54 -0.17 2.30
CA ARG A 49 9.96 -0.28 2.62
C ARG A 49 10.51 -1.64 2.16
N LEU A 50 9.87 -2.73 2.55
CA LEU A 50 10.29 -4.09 2.19
C LEU A 50 10.36 -4.30 0.67
N ALA A 51 9.37 -3.78 -0.07
CA ALA A 51 9.37 -3.82 -1.53
C ALA A 51 10.49 -2.96 -2.14
N SER A 52 10.77 -1.79 -1.55
CA SER A 52 11.87 -0.90 -1.98
C SER A 52 13.26 -1.50 -1.74
N GLU A 53 13.38 -2.41 -0.75
CA GLU A 53 14.58 -3.20 -0.47
C GLU A 53 14.75 -4.37 -1.47
N GLY A 54 13.73 -4.66 -2.29
CA GLY A 54 13.80 -5.62 -3.40
C GLY A 54 12.92 -6.85 -3.23
N ARG A 55 12.18 -6.96 -2.12
CA ARG A 55 11.21 -8.05 -1.93
C ARG A 55 10.04 -7.89 -2.91
N THR A 56 9.52 -9.02 -3.38
CA THR A 56 8.31 -9.08 -4.21
C THR A 56 7.33 -10.04 -3.56
N PHE A 57 6.13 -9.55 -3.27
CA PHE A 57 5.09 -10.31 -2.56
C PHE A 57 3.72 -9.69 -2.81
N PHE A 58 2.67 -10.45 -2.55
CA PHE A 58 1.33 -9.91 -2.42
C PHE A 58 0.83 -10.00 -0.99
N THR A 59 -0.10 -9.12 -0.64
CA THR A 59 -0.81 -9.13 0.64
C THR A 59 -2.31 -9.18 0.40
N VAL A 60 -3.04 -9.70 1.38
CA VAL A 60 -4.51 -9.68 1.47
C VAL A 60 -4.95 -8.68 2.55
N PRO A 61 -6.25 -8.35 2.70
CA PRO A 61 -6.72 -7.39 3.70
C PRO A 61 -6.24 -7.69 5.12
N SER A 62 -6.23 -8.96 5.55
CA SER A 62 -5.81 -9.35 6.89
C SER A 62 -4.37 -9.00 7.25
N ASP A 63 -3.49 -8.91 6.26
CA ASP A 63 -2.09 -8.55 6.48
C ASP A 63 -1.92 -7.05 6.82
N ARG A 64 -2.98 -6.24 6.63
CA ARG A 64 -2.99 -4.79 6.85
C ARG A 64 -3.71 -4.33 8.11
N TYR A 65 -4.34 -5.22 8.86
CA TYR A 65 -5.17 -4.84 10.01
C TYR A 65 -4.40 -4.12 11.12
N ASN A 66 -3.07 -4.19 11.12
CA ASN A 66 -2.22 -3.42 12.04
C ASN A 66 -2.06 -1.94 11.64
N CYS A 67 -2.73 -1.46 10.59
CA CYS A 67 -2.61 -0.09 10.11
C CYS A 67 -3.98 0.50 9.73
N PRO A 68 -4.71 1.08 10.69
CA PRO A 68 -6.04 1.65 10.44
C PRO A 68 -6.08 2.66 9.29
N ILE A 69 -5.10 3.57 9.24
CA ILE A 69 -4.96 4.55 8.15
C ILE A 69 -4.69 3.87 6.79
N GLY A 70 -3.83 2.85 6.77
CA GLY A 70 -3.52 2.08 5.57
C GLY A 70 -4.72 1.27 5.06
N SER A 71 -5.52 0.72 5.97
CA SER A 71 -6.78 0.03 5.69
C SER A 71 -7.83 0.98 5.12
N TYR A 72 -7.98 2.18 5.71
CA TYR A 72 -8.89 3.22 5.21
C TYR A 72 -8.50 3.69 3.79
N THR A 73 -7.25 4.13 3.62
CA THR A 73 -6.77 4.71 2.34
C THR A 73 -6.78 3.70 1.19
N HIS A 74 -6.51 2.42 1.45
CA HIS A 74 -6.59 1.36 0.43
C HIS A 74 -7.97 0.69 0.34
N ASN A 75 -8.96 1.14 1.11
CA ASN A 75 -10.31 0.58 1.17
C ASN A 75 -10.30 -0.95 1.40
N MET A 76 -9.48 -1.36 2.37
CA MET A 76 -9.39 -2.72 2.91
C MET A 76 -9.84 -2.66 4.37
N PRO A 77 -11.15 -2.67 4.63
CA PRO A 77 -11.71 -2.34 5.93
C PRO A 77 -11.19 -3.27 7.02
N LEU A 78 -11.02 -2.71 8.22
CA LEU A 78 -10.72 -3.48 9.42
C LEU A 78 -11.91 -4.40 9.75
N PRO A 79 -11.66 -5.52 10.47
CA PRO A 79 -12.73 -6.34 11.00
C PRO A 79 -13.57 -5.53 12.00
N ALA A 80 -14.84 -5.90 12.17
CA ALA A 80 -15.81 -5.10 12.93
C ALA A 80 -15.37 -4.85 14.38
N GLU A 81 -14.70 -5.82 14.98
CA GLU A 81 -14.16 -5.79 16.34
C GLU A 81 -13.03 -4.78 16.53
N ARG A 82 -12.44 -4.28 15.43
CA ARG A 82 -11.34 -3.30 15.41
C ARG A 82 -11.72 -2.01 14.68
N SER A 83 -13.01 -1.80 14.41
CA SER A 83 -13.49 -0.66 13.61
C SER A 83 -13.22 0.70 14.27
N ASN A 84 -13.21 0.76 15.60
CA ASN A 84 -12.90 1.95 16.40
C ASN A 84 -11.44 2.43 16.25
N GLU A 85 -10.50 1.55 15.89
CA GLU A 85 -9.07 1.91 15.83
C GLU A 85 -8.77 3.01 14.81
N LEU A 86 -9.59 3.14 13.76
CA LEU A 86 -9.45 4.23 12.80
C LEU A 86 -9.73 5.58 13.44
N GLU A 87 -10.85 5.69 14.18
CA GLU A 87 -11.25 6.92 14.85
C GLU A 87 -10.26 7.30 15.95
N GLU A 88 -9.80 6.32 16.73
CA GLU A 88 -8.77 6.51 17.76
C GLU A 88 -7.46 7.01 17.15
N THR A 89 -7.02 6.42 16.03
CA THR A 89 -5.80 6.85 15.33
C THR A 89 -5.95 8.26 14.76
N LEU A 90 -7.08 8.59 14.15
CA LEU A 90 -7.36 9.92 13.62
C LEU A 90 -7.43 10.97 14.74
N GLY A 91 -8.06 10.65 15.86
CA GLY A 91 -8.10 11.51 17.05
C GLY A 91 -6.71 11.77 17.63
N PHE A 92 -5.87 10.74 17.70
CA PHE A 92 -4.47 10.88 18.10
C PHE A 92 -3.67 11.78 17.14
N MET A 93 -3.81 11.56 15.83
CA MET A 93 -3.18 12.41 14.81
C MET A 93 -3.66 13.86 14.90
N ALA A 94 -4.94 14.09 15.18
CA ALA A 94 -5.50 15.43 15.36
C ALA A 94 -4.97 16.13 16.61
N ASN A 95 -4.86 15.41 17.73
CA ASN A 95 -4.27 15.94 18.97
C ASN A 95 -2.80 16.33 18.78
N LEU A 96 -2.07 15.60 17.95
CA LEU A 96 -0.69 15.93 17.57
C LEU A 96 -0.59 16.99 16.47
N GLY A 97 -1.71 17.48 15.94
CA GLY A 97 -1.74 18.50 14.89
C GLY A 97 -1.37 18.01 13.49
N TYR A 98 -1.36 16.69 13.23
CA TYR A 98 -1.09 16.14 11.89
C TYR A 98 -2.27 16.30 10.92
N VAL A 99 -3.50 16.38 11.45
CA VAL A 99 -4.73 16.49 10.66
C VAL A 99 -5.77 17.27 11.45
N ARG A 100 -6.66 18.00 10.79
CA ARG A 100 -7.85 18.59 11.41
C ARG A 100 -9.05 17.68 11.18
N MET A 101 -9.95 17.56 12.16
CA MET A 101 -11.07 16.61 12.07
C MET A 101 -12.03 16.93 10.91
N ASP A 102 -12.12 18.18 10.48
CA ASP A 102 -12.89 18.59 9.29
C ASP A 102 -12.22 18.24 7.96
N GLU A 103 -10.94 17.87 7.96
CA GLU A 103 -10.21 17.36 6.78
C GLU A 103 -10.45 15.86 6.56
N VAL A 104 -10.86 15.13 7.61
CA VAL A 104 -11.06 13.67 7.57
C VAL A 104 -11.98 13.22 6.43
N PRO A 105 -13.14 13.86 6.18
CA PRO A 105 -14.00 13.50 5.05
C PRO A 105 -13.33 13.66 3.67
N GLY A 106 -12.29 14.49 3.58
CA GLY A 106 -11.52 14.75 2.37
C GLY A 106 -10.34 13.81 2.14
N ILE A 107 -10.00 12.93 3.10
CA ILE A 107 -8.86 12.01 2.96
C ILE A 107 -9.10 11.07 1.78
N PRO A 108 -8.21 11.05 0.77
CA PRO A 108 -8.36 10.18 -0.38
C PRO A 108 -8.36 8.70 0.02
N GLY A 109 -9.44 8.01 -0.36
CA GLY A 109 -9.56 6.56 -0.26
C GLY A 109 -9.70 5.92 -1.64
N SER A 110 -9.20 4.69 -1.78
CA SER A 110 -9.45 3.88 -2.97
C SER A 110 -10.96 3.66 -3.16
N ARG A 111 -11.47 3.94 -4.36
CA ARG A 111 -12.88 3.66 -4.70
C ARG A 111 -13.18 2.16 -4.82
N ARG A 112 -12.16 1.36 -5.10
CA ARG A 112 -12.27 -0.11 -5.23
C ARG A 112 -11.88 -0.78 -3.92
N ARG A 113 -12.49 -1.92 -3.65
CA ARG A 113 -12.14 -2.85 -2.55
C ARG A 113 -11.33 -4.03 -3.08
N PRO A 114 -10.01 -3.89 -3.19
CA PRO A 114 -9.17 -4.97 -3.67
C PRO A 114 -9.11 -6.15 -2.70
N ALA A 115 -9.15 -7.37 -3.23
CA ALA A 115 -8.91 -8.59 -2.46
C ALA A 115 -7.41 -8.88 -2.29
N SER A 116 -6.57 -8.33 -3.15
CA SER A 116 -5.12 -8.45 -3.05
C SER A 116 -4.40 -7.17 -3.48
N SER A 117 -3.17 -7.03 -3.02
CA SER A 117 -2.25 -6.03 -3.56
C SER A 117 -0.86 -6.60 -3.68
N CYS A 118 -0.27 -6.47 -4.85
CA CYS A 118 1.10 -6.88 -5.15
C CYS A 118 2.04 -5.68 -4.98
N MET A 119 3.19 -5.91 -4.35
CA MET A 119 4.26 -4.93 -4.25
C MET A 119 5.58 -5.51 -4.72
N ARG A 120 6.30 -4.69 -5.50
CA ARG A 120 7.64 -5.02 -5.99
C ARG A 120 8.44 -3.76 -6.29
N ARG A 121 9.74 -3.92 -6.48
CA ARG A 121 10.62 -2.88 -7.05
C ARG A 121 10.16 -2.54 -8.48
N SER A 122 10.09 -1.25 -8.82
CA SER A 122 9.56 -0.79 -10.12
C SER A 122 10.25 -1.41 -11.35
N ALA A 123 11.58 -1.58 -11.35
CA ALA A 123 12.34 -2.14 -12.47
C ALA A 123 12.15 -3.65 -12.79
N THR A 124 11.28 -4.40 -12.10
CA THR A 124 11.04 -5.82 -12.42
C THR A 124 9.94 -6.02 -13.49
N ARG A 125 10.15 -7.00 -14.38
CA ARG A 125 9.33 -7.27 -15.59
C ARG A 125 7.82 -7.36 -15.28
N ARG A 126 7.04 -7.02 -16.32
CA ARG A 126 5.58 -6.86 -16.32
C ARG A 126 4.83 -8.13 -15.85
N TRP A 127 3.69 -7.91 -15.18
CA TRP A 127 2.62 -8.89 -14.99
C TRP A 127 1.78 -8.96 -16.27
N THR A 128 1.72 -10.11 -16.92
CA THR A 128 0.68 -10.42 -17.91
C THR A 128 -0.50 -11.03 -17.15
N PRO A 129 -1.68 -10.39 -17.11
CA PRO A 129 -2.89 -11.09 -16.73
C PRO A 129 -3.15 -12.13 -17.82
N THR A 130 -3.02 -13.42 -17.50
CA THR A 130 -3.64 -14.44 -18.33
C THR A 130 -5.15 -14.33 -18.14
N SER A 131 -5.82 -14.20 -19.28
CA SER A 131 -7.27 -14.10 -19.49
C SER A 131 -8.07 -15.15 -18.73
#